data_AF-A0A0A0NQ43-F1
#
_entry.id   AF-A0A0A0NQ43-F1
#
_cell.length_a   1.000
_cell.length_b   1.000
_cell.length_c   1.000
_cell.angle_alpha   90.00
_cell.angle_beta   90.00
_cell.angle_gamma   90.00
#
_symmetry.space_group_name_H-M   'P 1'
#
loop_
_entity.id
_entity.type
_entity.pdbx_description
1 polymer ?
#
loop_
_entity_poly.entity_id
_entity_poly.type
_entity_poly.pdbx_seq_one_letter_code
_entity_poly.pdbx_strand_id
1 'polypeptide(L)'
;MNTHTEAPQSPLVTVDVHTMGRTFDETEVDRWELKAARRALRNLKSVAGGQVMMDLLAGQIDAGDRYHKELVAASGGTFRESSTEFTVRGLSGTDLADWFAAQAGTGRFQDKSLLVNAHPEHYVEPPTYTGGMVETIGGHLTRFKSR
;
A
#
# COMPACT_ATOMS: atom_id res chain seq x y z
N MET A 1 -25.42 12.33 -42.49
CA MET A 1 -24.12 13.01 -42.60
C MET A 1 -23.85 13.62 -41.22
N ASN A 2 -23.25 12.85 -40.32
CA ASN A 2 -23.04 13.25 -38.92
C ASN A 2 -21.62 13.78 -38.80
N THR A 3 -21.49 15.09 -38.59
CA THR A 3 -20.23 15.73 -38.22
C THR A 3 -20.00 15.51 -36.73
N HIS A 4 -19.18 14.52 -36.38
CA HIS A 4 -18.58 14.45 -35.06
C HIS A 4 -17.60 15.62 -34.94
N THR A 5 -17.99 16.65 -34.20
CA THR A 5 -17.07 17.68 -33.75
C THR A 5 -16.14 17.05 -32.72
N GLU A 6 -14.90 16.79 -33.13
CA GLU A 6 -13.82 16.37 -32.24
C GLU A 6 -13.63 17.45 -31.18
N ALA A 7 -13.74 17.07 -29.90
CA ALA A 7 -13.41 17.97 -28.80
C ALA A 7 -11.92 18.34 -28.92
N PRO A 8 -11.52 19.61 -28.71
CA PRO A 8 -10.12 20.00 -28.79
C PRO A 8 -9.32 19.19 -27.77
N GLN A 9 -8.36 18.40 -28.26
CA GLN A 9 -7.39 17.71 -27.41
C GLN A 9 -6.68 18.78 -26.57
N SER A 10 -6.77 18.64 -25.25
CA SER A 10 -6.00 19.50 -24.35
C SER A 10 -4.52 19.31 -24.67
N PRO A 11 -3.73 20.39 -24.80
CA PRO A 11 -2.31 20.27 -25.10
C PRO A 11 -1.64 19.42 -24.01
N LEU A 12 -0.74 18.54 -24.41
CA LEU A 12 0.07 17.76 -23.48
C LEU A 12 0.89 18.74 -22.63
N VAL A 13 0.56 18.86 -21.35
CA VAL A 13 1.30 19.71 -20.41
C VAL A 13 2.50 18.92 -19.93
N THR A 14 3.70 19.42 -20.19
CA THR A 14 4.96 18.85 -19.69
C THR A 14 5.62 19.83 -18.74
N VAL A 15 6.23 19.32 -17.67
CA VAL A 15 6.95 20.12 -16.67
C VAL A 15 8.42 19.71 -16.68
N ASP A 16 9.31 20.66 -16.99
CA ASP A 16 10.75 20.47 -16.87
C ASP A 16 11.22 21.06 -15.53
N VAL A 17 11.96 20.26 -14.75
CA VAL A 17 12.50 20.70 -13.46
C VAL A 17 13.97 21.04 -13.59
N HIS A 18 14.32 22.28 -13.27
CA HIS A 18 15.69 22.78 -13.30
C HIS A 18 16.22 22.96 -11.88
N THR A 19 17.25 22.19 -11.51
CA THR A 19 17.92 22.33 -10.20
C THR A 19 19.39 21.92 -10.30
N MET A 20 20.24 22.49 -9.44
CA MET A 20 21.69 22.21 -9.43
C MET A 20 22.37 22.36 -10.81
N GLY A 21 21.89 23.30 -11.63
CA GLY A 21 22.40 23.53 -12.98
C GLY A 21 22.08 22.44 -14.01
N ARG A 22 21.12 21.55 -13.72
CA ARG A 22 20.68 20.46 -14.60
C ARG A 22 19.17 20.49 -14.79
N THR A 23 18.72 19.96 -15.93
CA THR A 23 17.29 19.73 -16.25
C THR A 23 16.96 18.26 -16.01
N PHE A 24 15.79 18.01 -15.44
CA PHE A 24 15.28 16.69 -15.12
C PHE A 24 13.87 16.52 -15.66
N ASP A 25 13.58 15.31 -16.15
CA ASP A 25 12.25 14.94 -16.58
C ASP A 25 11.35 14.57 -15.39
N GLU A 26 10.05 14.46 -15.66
CA GLU A 26 9.02 14.11 -14.68
C GLU A 26 9.28 12.73 -14.03
N THR A 27 9.87 11.78 -14.76
CA THR A 27 10.17 10.45 -14.21
C THR A 27 11.25 10.51 -13.12
N GLU A 28 12.27 11.34 -13.30
CA GLU A 28 13.29 11.53 -12.28
C GLU A 28 12.74 12.28 -11.06
N VAL A 29 11.88 13.26 -11.28
CA VAL A 29 11.15 13.98 -10.22
C VAL A 29 10.26 13.03 -9.42
N ASP A 30 9.46 12.19 -10.08
CA ASP A 30 8.60 11.20 -9.44
C ASP A 30 9.38 10.24 -8.55
N ARG A 31 10.59 9.84 -8.95
CA ARG A 31 11.46 8.99 -8.12
C ARG A 31 11.90 9.72 -6.85
N TRP A 32 12.20 11.01 -6.94
CA TRP A 32 12.57 11.82 -5.78
C TRP A 32 11.38 12.02 -4.84
N GLU A 33 10.21 12.31 -5.39
CA GLU A 33 8.95 12.45 -4.64
C GLU A 33 8.59 11.14 -3.94
N LEU A 34 8.67 10.00 -4.63
CA LEU A 34 8.45 8.68 -4.02
C LEU A 34 9.45 8.40 -2.88
N LYS A 35 10.72 8.77 -3.05
CA LYS A 35 11.73 8.64 -2.00
C LYS A 35 11.42 9.56 -0.80
N ALA A 36 10.94 10.79 -1.06
CA ALA A 36 10.54 11.73 -0.04
C ALA A 36 9.29 11.26 0.72
N ALA A 37 8.27 10.80 0.02
CA ALA A 37 7.03 10.24 0.58
C ALA A 37 7.31 9.02 1.46
N ARG A 38 8.14 8.06 1.00
CA ARG A 38 8.55 6.90 1.80
C ARG A 38 9.32 7.32 3.07
N ARG A 39 10.17 8.35 2.98
CA ARG A 39 10.87 8.89 4.16
C ARG A 39 9.89 9.53 5.14
N ALA A 40 8.96 10.36 4.66
CA ALA A 40 7.92 10.96 5.49
C ALA A 40 7.06 9.88 6.18
N LEU A 41 6.62 8.88 5.44
CA LEU A 41 5.84 7.75 5.97
C LEU A 41 6.60 6.99 7.06
N ARG A 42 7.89 6.68 6.84
CA ARG A 42 8.73 6.06 7.89
C ARG A 42 8.82 6.90 9.15
N ASN A 43 8.98 8.22 9.02
CA ASN A 43 9.04 9.12 10.17
C ASN A 43 7.71 9.15 10.93
N LEU A 44 6.57 9.15 10.24
CA LEU A 44 5.26 9.06 10.89
C LEU A 44 5.08 7.72 11.60
N LYS A 45 5.44 6.60 10.95
CA LYS A 45 5.35 5.25 11.52
C LYS A 45 6.36 4.97 12.64
N SER A 46 7.41 5.77 12.80
CA SER A 46 8.34 5.64 13.93
C SER A 46 7.80 6.31 15.20
N VAL A 47 6.97 7.34 15.08
CA VAL A 47 6.36 8.05 16.22
C VAL A 47 4.94 7.57 16.55
N ALA A 48 4.17 7.14 15.55
CA ALA A 48 2.81 6.61 15.71
C ALA A 48 2.82 5.09 15.50
N GLY A 49 3.34 4.34 16.48
CA GLY A 49 3.32 2.87 16.48
C GLY A 49 2.19 2.30 17.36
N GLY A 50 1.75 1.08 17.06
CA GLY A 50 0.83 0.32 17.93
C GLY A 50 -0.46 1.08 18.26
N GLN A 51 -0.75 1.22 19.55
CA GLN A 51 -1.99 1.85 20.03
C GLN A 51 -2.15 3.32 19.59
N VAL A 52 -1.06 4.08 19.46
CA VAL A 52 -1.14 5.49 19.02
C VAL A 52 -1.74 5.60 17.62
N MET A 53 -1.33 4.70 16.71
CA MET A 53 -1.88 4.65 15.36
C MET A 53 -3.32 4.11 15.36
N MET A 54 -3.63 3.15 16.23
CA MET A 54 -5.01 2.67 16.40
C MET A 54 -5.95 3.79 16.81
N ASP A 55 -5.54 4.63 17.76
CA ASP A 55 -6.34 5.75 18.25
C ASP A 55 -6.50 6.82 17.16
N LEU A 56 -5.42 7.13 16.44
CA LEU A 56 -5.44 8.07 15.32
C LEU A 56 -6.41 7.65 14.20
N LEU A 57 -6.48 6.34 13.90
CA LEU A 57 -7.25 5.80 12.79
C LEU A 57 -8.62 5.23 13.21
N ALA A 58 -9.02 5.37 14.48
CA ALA A 58 -10.18 4.69 15.05
C ALA A 58 -11.46 4.85 14.21
N GLY A 59 -11.80 6.08 13.82
CA GLY A 59 -13.00 6.34 13.03
C GLY A 59 -12.97 5.73 11.61
N GLN A 60 -11.80 5.66 10.98
CA GLN A 60 -11.66 5.04 9.67
C GLN A 60 -11.69 3.51 9.76
N ILE A 61 -11.12 2.94 10.83
CA ILE A 61 -11.20 1.52 11.13
C ILE A 61 -12.67 1.13 11.38
N ASP A 62 -13.41 1.91 12.16
CA ASP A 62 -14.84 1.64 12.42
C ASP A 62 -15.67 1.72 11.13
N ALA A 63 -15.34 2.65 10.23
CA ALA A 63 -15.98 2.75 8.92
C ALA A 63 -15.68 1.54 8.04
N GLY A 64 -14.42 1.06 8.01
CA GLY A 64 -14.06 -0.14 7.27
C GLY A 64 -14.68 -1.41 7.87
N ASP A 65 -14.69 -1.55 9.19
CA ASP A 65 -15.35 -2.66 9.88
C ASP A 65 -16.86 -2.71 9.55
N ARG A 66 -17.51 -1.55 9.42
CA ARG A 66 -18.92 -1.47 9.00
C ARG A 66 -19.10 -1.90 7.55
N TYR A 67 -18.29 -1.36 6.64
CA TYR A 67 -18.34 -1.69 5.22
C TYR A 67 -18.20 -3.21 4.98
N HIS A 68 -17.23 -3.86 5.62
CA HIS A 68 -17.04 -5.30 5.46
C HIS A 68 -18.19 -6.12 6.06
N LYS A 69 -18.78 -5.69 7.18
CA LYS A 69 -19.98 -6.33 7.74
C LYS A 69 -21.17 -6.23 6.80
N GLU A 70 -21.34 -5.08 6.13
CA GLU A 70 -22.38 -4.87 5.13
C GLU A 70 -22.18 -5.78 3.91
N LEU A 71 -20.95 -5.93 3.43
CA LEU A 71 -20.62 -6.88 2.36
C LEU A 71 -20.94 -8.33 2.74
N VAL A 72 -20.54 -8.75 3.95
CA VAL A 72 -20.82 -10.10 4.44
C VAL A 72 -22.33 -10.33 4.57
N ALA A 73 -23.08 -9.37 5.12
CA ALA A 73 -24.53 -9.47 5.21
C ALA A 73 -25.20 -9.54 3.83
N ALA A 74 -24.77 -8.68 2.90
CA ALA A 74 -25.29 -8.64 1.53
C ALA A 74 -24.95 -9.91 0.73
N SER A 75 -23.88 -10.62 1.08
CA SER A 75 -23.52 -11.88 0.41
C SER A 75 -24.54 -13.00 0.64
N GLY A 76 -25.35 -12.92 1.70
CA GLY A 76 -26.30 -13.99 2.04
C GLY A 76 -25.65 -15.36 2.27
N GLY A 77 -24.37 -15.39 2.67
CA GLY A 77 -23.58 -16.62 2.79
C GLY A 77 -22.99 -17.14 1.47
N THR A 78 -23.15 -16.40 0.38
CA THR A 78 -22.58 -16.75 -0.93
C THR A 78 -21.11 -16.37 -0.97
N PHE A 79 -20.25 -17.34 -1.27
CA PHE A 79 -18.85 -17.10 -1.55
C PHE A 79 -18.61 -16.95 -3.05
N ARG A 80 -17.80 -15.96 -3.44
CA ARG A 80 -17.29 -15.79 -4.80
C ARG A 80 -15.78 -15.75 -4.75
N GLU A 81 -15.16 -16.70 -5.43
CA GLU A 81 -13.71 -16.74 -5.54
C GLU A 81 -13.19 -15.52 -6.31
N SER A 82 -12.08 -14.97 -5.85
CA SER A 82 -11.26 -14.02 -6.57
C SER A 82 -9.83 -14.52 -6.55
N SER A 83 -9.25 -14.75 -7.71
CA SER A 83 -7.87 -15.18 -7.87
C SER A 83 -7.08 -14.11 -8.60
N THR A 84 -5.86 -13.84 -8.12
CA THR A 84 -4.89 -13.00 -8.81
C THR A 84 -3.64 -13.84 -9.04
N GLU A 85 -3.23 -13.97 -10.30
CA GLU A 85 -2.06 -14.72 -10.70
C GLU A 85 -0.91 -13.77 -11.05
N PHE A 86 0.26 -14.03 -10.48
CA PHE A 86 1.48 -13.29 -10.77
C PHE A 86 2.49 -14.22 -11.44
N THR A 87 2.94 -13.87 -12.64
CA THR A 87 4.07 -14.54 -13.30
C THR A 87 5.33 -13.70 -13.13
N VAL A 88 6.29 -14.21 -12.36
CA VAL A 88 7.62 -13.60 -12.21
C VAL A 88 8.62 -14.34 -13.09
N ARG A 89 9.46 -13.59 -13.82
CA ARG A 89 10.51 -14.15 -14.68
C ARG A 89 11.89 -13.69 -14.18
N GLY A 90 12.89 -14.56 -14.31
CA GLY A 90 14.27 -14.25 -13.90
C GLY A 90 14.57 -14.47 -12.41
N LEU A 91 13.64 -15.07 -11.66
CA LEU A 91 13.85 -15.59 -10.30
C LEU A 91 13.56 -17.09 -10.31
N SER A 92 14.48 -17.90 -9.78
CA SER A 92 14.18 -19.31 -9.54
C SER A 92 13.30 -19.47 -8.30
N GLY A 93 12.61 -20.60 -8.19
CA GLY A 93 11.85 -20.93 -6.98
C GLY A 93 12.73 -21.00 -5.72
N THR A 94 13.99 -21.42 -5.88
CA THR A 94 14.99 -21.44 -4.80
C THR A 94 15.34 -20.02 -4.36
N ASP A 95 15.60 -19.10 -5.30
CA ASP A 95 15.91 -17.70 -4.96
C ASP A 95 14.78 -17.03 -4.18
N LEU A 96 13.53 -17.33 -4.56
CA LEU A 96 12.35 -16.82 -3.86
C LEU A 96 12.20 -17.43 -2.46
N ALA A 97 12.40 -18.75 -2.33
CA ALA A 97 12.32 -19.44 -1.05
C ALA A 97 13.41 -18.97 -0.08
N ASP A 98 14.64 -18.82 -0.56
CA ASP A 98 15.78 -18.33 0.21
C ASP A 98 15.56 -16.88 0.64
N TRP A 99 15.01 -16.03 -0.24
CA TRP A 99 14.64 -14.67 0.11
C TRP A 99 13.59 -14.65 1.24
N PHE A 100 12.53 -15.46 1.14
CA PHE A 100 11.50 -15.56 2.18
C PHE A 100 12.06 -16.10 3.51
N ALA A 101 12.86 -17.17 3.45
CA ALA A 101 13.49 -17.77 4.63
C ALA A 101 14.44 -16.79 5.32
N ALA A 102 15.20 -15.99 4.56
CA ALA A 102 16.04 -14.93 5.10
C ALA A 102 15.22 -13.82 5.79
N GLN A 103 14.00 -13.52 5.33
CA GLN A 103 13.12 -12.57 6.04
C GLN A 103 12.50 -13.18 7.30
N ALA A 104 12.04 -14.43 7.23
CA ALA A 104 11.41 -15.14 8.35
C ALA A 104 12.41 -15.46 9.47
N GLY A 105 13.62 -15.89 9.12
CA GLY A 105 14.67 -16.31 10.07
C GLY A 105 15.40 -15.17 10.79
N THR A 106 15.21 -13.92 10.36
CA THR A 106 15.90 -12.75 10.93
C THR A 106 15.03 -11.94 11.89
N GLY A 107 13.75 -12.31 12.07
CA GLY A 107 12.78 -11.46 12.77
C GLY A 107 12.51 -10.12 12.08
N ARG A 108 12.93 -9.98 10.80
CA ARG A 108 12.83 -8.74 10.00
C ARG A 108 11.43 -8.34 9.58
N PHE A 109 10.40 -9.06 9.98
CA PHE A 109 9.07 -8.45 10.08
C PHE A 109 9.07 -7.24 11.03
N GLN A 110 10.07 -7.11 11.93
CA GLN A 110 10.32 -5.88 12.69
C GLN A 110 11.11 -4.80 11.93
N ASP A 111 11.79 -5.15 10.84
CA ASP A 111 12.43 -4.17 9.94
C ASP A 111 11.35 -3.53 9.07
N LYS A 112 10.79 -2.43 9.60
CA LYS A 112 9.76 -1.62 8.94
C LYS A 112 10.16 -1.15 7.54
N SER A 113 11.44 -1.19 7.14
CA SER A 113 11.84 -0.83 5.78
C SER A 113 11.34 -1.84 4.73
N LEU A 114 11.29 -3.13 5.07
CA LEU A 114 10.77 -4.17 4.19
C LEU A 114 9.26 -4.00 4.00
N LEU A 115 8.55 -3.74 5.09
CA LEU A 115 7.10 -3.53 5.10
C LEU A 115 6.70 -2.23 4.40
N VAL A 116 7.45 -1.14 4.55
CA VAL A 116 7.17 0.11 3.82
C VAL A 116 7.36 -0.06 2.31
N ASN A 117 8.27 -0.94 1.88
CA ASN A 117 8.49 -1.21 0.48
C ASN A 117 7.46 -2.21 -0.09
N ALA A 118 7.04 -3.20 0.69
CA ALA A 118 6.09 -4.22 0.26
C ALA A 118 4.62 -3.76 0.39
N HIS A 119 4.26 -3.20 1.55
CA HIS A 119 2.91 -2.77 1.91
C HIS A 119 2.97 -1.46 2.72
N PRO A 120 3.16 -0.30 2.06
CA PRO A 120 3.17 1.00 2.75
C PRO A 120 1.87 1.26 3.54
N GLU A 121 0.80 0.56 3.21
CA GLU A 121 -0.53 0.67 3.81
C GLU A 121 -0.76 -0.30 4.99
N HIS A 122 0.27 -0.98 5.51
CA HIS A 122 0.18 -1.62 6.83
C HIS A 122 0.40 -0.58 7.94
N TYR A 123 -0.67 -0.19 8.63
CA TYR A 123 -0.63 0.89 9.63
C TYR A 123 -0.28 0.38 11.03
N VAL A 124 -0.80 -0.79 11.39
CA VAL A 124 -0.62 -1.39 12.72
C VAL A 124 -0.39 -2.88 12.58
N GLU A 125 0.58 -3.42 13.30
CA GLU A 125 0.94 -4.83 13.25
C GLU A 125 1.42 -5.39 14.60
N PRO A 126 1.29 -6.71 14.82
CA PRO A 126 1.99 -7.40 15.90
C PRO A 126 3.53 -7.28 15.76
N PRO A 127 4.29 -7.22 16.85
CA PRO A 127 3.83 -7.38 18.24
C PRO A 127 3.36 -6.06 18.88
N THR A 128 3.54 -4.91 18.23
CA THR A 128 3.20 -3.60 18.82
C THR A 128 1.70 -3.42 19.09
N TYR A 129 0.87 -4.22 18.44
CA TYR A 129 -0.55 -4.39 18.71
C TYR A 129 -0.92 -5.87 18.55
N THR A 130 -1.50 -6.47 19.59
CA THR A 130 -1.88 -7.89 19.58
C THR A 130 -3.27 -8.15 18.98
N GLY A 131 -4.03 -7.10 18.69
CA GLY A 131 -5.37 -7.21 18.11
C GLY A 131 -5.38 -7.40 16.58
N GLY A 132 -4.28 -7.86 15.99
CA GLY A 132 -4.18 -8.16 14.55
C GLY A 132 -3.47 -7.07 13.73
N MET A 133 -3.61 -7.16 12.41
CA MET A 133 -3.08 -6.20 11.44
C MET A 133 -4.16 -5.17 11.10
N VAL A 134 -3.76 -3.92 10.83
CA VAL A 134 -4.62 -2.91 10.20
C VAL A 134 -4.00 -2.47 8.88
N GLU A 135 -4.75 -2.65 7.81
CA GLU A 135 -4.33 -2.35 6.44
C GLU A 135 -5.49 -1.84 5.58
N THR A 136 -5.20 -1.22 4.44
CA THR A 136 -6.24 -0.85 3.48
C THR A 136 -6.62 -2.04 2.60
N ILE A 137 -7.91 -2.36 2.55
CA ILE A 137 -8.46 -3.36 1.63
C ILE A 137 -9.64 -2.73 0.90
N GLY A 138 -9.59 -2.71 -0.44
CA GLY A 138 -10.65 -2.11 -1.26
C GLY A 138 -10.88 -0.62 -0.98
N GLY A 139 -9.86 0.11 -0.51
CA GLY A 139 -9.98 1.52 -0.11
C GLY A 139 -10.48 1.75 1.32
N HIS A 140 -10.66 0.69 2.11
CA HIS A 140 -11.14 0.77 3.49
C HIS A 140 -10.09 0.29 4.49
N LEU A 141 -9.87 1.06 5.57
CA LEU A 141 -9.01 0.62 6.68
C LEU A 141 -9.66 -0.54 7.41
N THR A 142 -9.00 -1.69 7.36
CA THR A 142 -9.56 -2.98 7.74
C THR A 142 -8.72 -3.62 8.82
N ARG A 143 -9.38 -4.12 9.87
CA ARG A 143 -8.70 -4.91 10.89
C ARG A 143 -8.76 -6.39 10.53
N PHE A 144 -7.60 -6.98 10.27
CA PHE A 144 -7.45 -8.41 10.06
C PHE A 144 -6.98 -9.11 11.34
N LYS A 145 -7.78 -10.06 11.84
CA LYS A 145 -7.47 -10.88 13.01
C LYS A 145 -7.48 -12.34 12.59
N SER A 146 -6.38 -13.07 12.77
CA SER A 146 -6.46 -14.53 12.83
C SER A 146 -7.17 -14.92 14.12
N ARG A 147 -8.10 -15.87 14.05
CA ARG A 147 -8.61 -16.55 15.24
C ARG A 147 -7.55 -17.47 15.82
#